data_AF-A0A6A5GIX0-F1
#
_entry.id   AF-A0A6A5GIX0-F1
#
_cell.length_a   1.000
_cell.length_b   1.000
_cell.length_c   1.000
_cell.angle_alpha   90.00
_cell.angle_beta   90.00
_cell.angle_gamma   90.00
#
_symmetry.space_group_name_H-M   'P 1'
#
loop_
_entity.id
_entity.type
_entity.pdbx_description
1 polymer ?
#
loop_
_entity_poly.entity_id
_entity_poly.type
_entity_poly.pdbx_seq_one_letter_code
_entity_poly.pdbx_strand_id
1 'polypeptide(L)'
;MSRFKPLAYQPSKAVLEYISFGKRKHLYAMCPAIRKMEEILPYHLKLVELDSNKERDYIAMMIDSFSLSFLMDGQENNMSMRKTCSTKKRVYWLTSLGPEQAAEKFVLYNLSREGTRIKNVAISVGPEFISKCVPIAIKNLRVNRTTAWFPTNIPIENVAVDTIVREDTLKMAKHVTVRLPERVAERINTEIVSEWNCESIQIDSSMRSEEIADYCNKVSKRTDRPIGSRLDANHNSPVEFLFEILHSNMNARKTVLNNRTCAAISIVESTELNVYGSTDDDRYVIVEVCVRGTAIDQVV
;
A
#
# COMPACT_ATOMS: atom_id res chain seq x y z
N MET A 1 -6.58 55.74 -6.76
CA MET A 1 -6.79 54.30 -7.05
C MET A 1 -6.01 53.49 -6.03
N SER A 2 -6.71 52.75 -5.18
CA SER A 2 -6.13 51.91 -4.13
C SER A 2 -5.16 50.90 -4.73
N ARG A 3 -3.89 50.95 -4.31
CA ARG A 3 -2.94 49.85 -4.52
C ARG A 3 -3.48 48.66 -3.72
N PHE A 4 -4.19 47.76 -4.38
CA PHE A 4 -4.50 46.45 -3.83
C PHE A 4 -3.18 45.83 -3.41
N LYS A 5 -2.88 45.86 -2.10
CA LYS A 5 -1.89 44.96 -1.51
C LYS A 5 -2.34 43.57 -1.97
N PRO A 6 -1.52 42.81 -2.72
CA PRO A 6 -1.90 41.45 -3.06
C PRO A 6 -2.23 40.76 -1.75
N LEU A 7 -3.39 40.10 -1.69
CA LEU A 7 -3.76 39.22 -0.59
C LEU A 7 -2.49 38.54 -0.09
N ALA A 8 -2.14 38.81 1.17
CA ALA A 8 -0.84 38.52 1.74
C ALA A 8 -0.33 37.15 1.25
N TYR A 9 0.96 37.05 0.96
CA TYR A 9 1.62 35.88 0.37
C TYR A 9 1.15 34.53 0.97
N GLN A 10 0.80 34.52 2.27
CA GLN A 10 0.30 33.36 3.02
C GLN A 10 -1.10 32.86 2.58
N PRO A 11 -2.17 33.68 2.56
CA PRO A 11 -3.46 33.27 1.98
C PRO A 11 -3.38 32.69 0.57
N SER A 12 -2.59 33.30 -0.31
CA SER A 12 -2.43 32.82 -1.69
C SER A 12 -1.72 31.46 -1.75
N LYS A 13 -0.73 31.26 -0.88
CA LYS A 13 -0.01 29.98 -0.72
C LYS A 13 -0.95 28.88 -0.26
N ALA A 14 -1.74 29.13 0.79
CA ALA A 14 -2.70 28.17 1.32
C ALA A 14 -3.76 27.80 0.27
N VAL A 15 -4.32 28.79 -0.43
CA VAL A 15 -5.30 28.54 -1.49
C VAL A 15 -4.68 27.69 -2.62
N LEU A 16 -3.48 28.03 -3.10
CA LEU A 16 -2.82 27.27 -4.16
C LEU A 16 -2.50 25.84 -3.77
N GLU A 17 -2.15 25.57 -2.51
CA GLU A 17 -1.85 24.22 -2.03
C GLU A 17 -3.05 23.27 -2.14
N TYR A 18 -4.26 23.75 -1.84
CA TYR A 18 -5.49 22.95 -1.86
C TYR A 18 -6.26 22.99 -3.19
N ILE A 19 -5.80 23.78 -4.17
CA ILE A 19 -6.37 23.73 -5.52
C ILE A 19 -5.94 22.44 -6.21
N SER A 20 -6.87 21.82 -6.95
CA SER A 20 -6.60 20.58 -7.68
C SER A 20 -5.44 20.70 -8.67
N PHE A 21 -4.71 19.59 -8.88
CA PHE A 21 -3.53 19.53 -9.73
C PHE A 21 -3.73 20.22 -11.09
N GLY A 22 -4.81 19.89 -11.80
CA GLY A 22 -5.10 20.49 -13.11
C GLY A 22 -5.35 21.99 -13.10
N LYS A 23 -6.08 22.48 -12.09
CA LYS A 23 -6.34 23.92 -11.96
C LYS A 23 -5.03 24.66 -11.66
N ARG A 24 -4.13 24.08 -10.85
CA ARG A 24 -2.79 24.64 -10.63
C ARG A 24 -1.98 24.71 -11.91
N LYS A 25 -1.96 23.66 -12.74
CA LYS A 25 -1.27 23.69 -14.04
C LYS A 25 -1.84 24.72 -15.01
N HIS A 26 -3.16 24.89 -15.02
CA HIS A 26 -3.80 25.95 -15.80
C HIS A 26 -3.39 27.36 -15.32
N LEU A 27 -3.43 27.60 -14.00
CA LEU A 27 -3.01 28.87 -13.42
C LEU A 27 -1.51 29.12 -13.64
N TYR A 28 -0.66 28.11 -13.55
CA TYR A 28 0.77 28.20 -13.85
C TYR A 28 1.04 28.69 -15.28
N ALA A 29 0.26 28.20 -16.24
CA ALA A 29 0.36 28.62 -17.64
C ALA A 29 -0.11 30.07 -17.82
N MET A 30 -1.27 30.43 -17.26
CA MET A 30 -1.93 31.73 -17.47
C MET A 30 -1.34 32.88 -16.64
N CYS A 31 -0.77 32.59 -15.47
CA CYS A 31 -0.37 33.59 -14.48
C CYS A 31 1.12 33.43 -14.11
N PRO A 32 2.06 34.07 -14.83
CA PRO A 32 3.49 33.98 -14.54
C PRO A 32 3.87 34.33 -13.10
N ALA A 33 3.12 35.23 -12.46
CA ALA A 33 3.36 35.69 -11.10
C ALA A 33 3.30 34.58 -10.03
N ILE A 34 2.56 33.48 -10.28
CA ILE A 34 2.44 32.38 -9.32
C ILE A 34 3.41 31.23 -9.58
N ARG A 35 4.18 31.24 -10.67
CA ARG A 35 5.01 30.08 -11.09
C ARG A 35 6.00 29.66 -10.02
N LYS A 36 6.79 30.61 -9.51
CA LYS A 36 7.76 30.35 -8.43
C LYS A 36 7.12 29.78 -7.17
N MET A 37 5.88 30.19 -6.86
CA MET A 37 5.15 29.67 -5.70
C MET A 37 4.58 28.28 -5.99
N GLU A 38 4.04 28.04 -7.19
CA GLU A 38 3.54 26.74 -7.60
C GLU A 38 4.63 25.68 -7.54
N GLU A 39 5.84 26.00 -8.04
CA GLU A 39 6.96 25.08 -8.20
C GLU A 39 7.41 24.43 -6.88
N ILE A 40 7.31 25.17 -5.78
CA ILE A 40 7.76 24.71 -4.46
C ILE A 40 6.62 24.12 -3.61
N LEU A 41 5.36 24.34 -3.99
CA LEU A 41 4.23 23.96 -3.17
C LEU A 41 3.88 22.48 -3.33
N PRO A 42 3.69 21.73 -2.22
CA PRO A 42 3.28 20.34 -2.26
C PRO A 42 1.88 20.18 -2.86
N TYR A 43 1.55 18.96 -3.24
CA TYR A 43 0.20 18.60 -3.70
C TYR A 43 -0.55 17.77 -2.66
N HIS A 44 -1.88 17.91 -2.66
CA HIS A 44 -2.81 17.00 -2.01
C HIS A 44 -3.59 16.25 -3.08
N LEU A 45 -3.01 15.14 -3.56
CA LEU A 45 -3.55 14.36 -4.67
C LEU A 45 -4.55 13.32 -4.17
N LYS A 46 -5.65 13.11 -4.90
CA LYS A 46 -6.62 12.07 -4.60
C LYS A 46 -6.17 10.72 -5.15
N LEU A 47 -5.56 10.71 -6.33
CA LEU A 47 -5.20 9.48 -7.04
C LEU A 47 -3.92 9.67 -7.83
N VAL A 48 -2.99 8.73 -7.67
CA VAL A 48 -1.88 8.52 -8.60
C VAL A 48 -1.87 7.05 -9.02
N GLU A 49 -1.91 6.80 -10.32
CA GLU A 49 -1.75 5.46 -10.88
C GLU A 49 -0.53 5.44 -11.78
N LEU A 50 0.29 4.39 -11.68
CA LEU A 50 1.49 4.21 -12.50
C LEU A 50 1.48 2.81 -13.08
N ASP A 51 1.68 2.75 -14.40
CA ASP A 51 1.82 1.51 -15.14
C ASP A 51 2.96 1.63 -16.13
N SER A 52 3.72 0.56 -16.31
CA SER A 52 4.78 0.53 -17.31
C SER A 52 4.81 -0.82 -18.03
N ASN A 53 5.26 -0.78 -19.27
CA ASN A 53 5.50 -1.97 -20.07
C ASN A 53 6.83 -1.79 -20.78
N LYS A 54 7.86 -2.47 -20.25
CA LYS A 54 9.23 -2.43 -20.78
C LYS A 54 9.32 -2.98 -22.20
N GLU A 55 8.47 -3.92 -22.60
CA GLU A 55 8.48 -4.48 -23.98
C GLU A 55 7.99 -3.47 -25.03
N ARG A 56 7.19 -2.48 -24.61
CA ARG A 56 6.58 -1.49 -25.51
C ARG A 56 7.16 -0.08 -25.31
N ASP A 57 8.23 0.06 -24.52
CA ASP A 57 8.77 1.36 -24.07
C ASP A 57 7.65 2.34 -23.66
N TYR A 58 6.71 1.82 -22.88
CA TYR A 58 5.46 2.49 -22.56
C TYR A 58 5.35 2.75 -21.07
N ILE A 59 5.05 4.00 -20.70
CA ILE A 59 4.72 4.38 -19.33
C ILE A 59 3.42 5.16 -19.35
N ALA A 60 2.46 4.71 -18.55
CA ALA A 60 1.22 5.42 -18.30
C ALA A 60 1.23 5.93 -16.87
N MET A 61 0.62 7.10 -16.70
CA MET A 61 0.28 7.58 -15.38
C MET A 61 -1.08 8.25 -15.36
N MET A 62 -1.74 8.16 -14.22
CA MET A 62 -2.90 8.97 -13.89
C MET A 62 -2.56 9.85 -12.69
N ILE A 63 -2.89 11.13 -12.76
CA ILE A 63 -2.84 12.07 -11.64
C ILE A 63 -4.20 12.76 -11.56
N ASP A 64 -4.98 12.44 -10.54
CA ASP A 64 -6.37 12.85 -10.36
C ASP A 64 -7.20 12.62 -11.64
N SER A 65 -7.53 13.70 -12.35
CA SER A 65 -8.36 13.68 -13.57
C SER A 65 -7.56 13.67 -14.87
N PHE A 66 -6.25 13.52 -14.81
CA PHE A 66 -5.35 13.55 -15.98
C PHE A 66 -4.70 12.20 -16.18
N SER A 67 -4.70 11.74 -17.41
CA SER A 67 -3.96 10.57 -17.86
C SER A 67 -2.86 11.05 -18.79
N LEU A 68 -1.62 10.69 -18.46
CA LEU A 68 -0.45 10.91 -19.31
C LEU A 68 0.07 9.56 -19.81
N SER A 69 0.60 9.56 -21.01
CA SER A 69 1.29 8.41 -21.59
C SER A 69 2.59 8.86 -22.23
N PHE A 70 3.63 8.07 -22.06
CA PHE A 70 4.95 8.25 -22.65
C PHE A 70 5.23 6.97 -23.42
N LEU A 71 5.44 7.10 -24.73
CA LEU A 71 5.59 5.93 -25.60
C LEU A 71 6.42 6.26 -26.82
N MET A 72 7.05 5.24 -27.38
CA MET A 72 7.68 5.32 -28.70
C MET A 72 6.65 4.94 -29.77
N ASP A 73 6.43 5.82 -30.75
CA ASP A 73 5.56 5.56 -31.91
C ASP A 73 6.45 5.52 -33.17
N GLY A 74 6.74 4.31 -33.65
CA GLY A 74 7.75 4.12 -34.70
C GLY A 74 9.15 4.51 -34.22
N GLN A 75 9.72 5.56 -34.82
CA GLN A 75 11.04 6.12 -34.45
C GLN A 75 10.93 7.40 -33.60
N GLU A 76 9.71 7.84 -33.27
CA GLU A 76 9.48 9.10 -32.57
C GLU A 76 9.04 8.87 -31.12
N ASN A 77 9.64 9.61 -30.19
CA ASN A 77 9.21 9.59 -28.80
C ASN A 77 8.04 10.56 -28.61
N ASN A 78 6.95 10.05 -28.06
CA ASN A 78 5.70 10.77 -27.90
C ASN A 78 5.26 10.83 -26.44
N MET A 79 4.87 12.03 -26.01
CA MET A 79 4.09 12.26 -24.80
C MET A 79 2.66 12.58 -25.21
N SER A 80 1.69 12.00 -24.51
CA SER A 80 0.30 12.40 -24.65
C SER A 80 -0.35 12.70 -23.31
N MET A 81 -1.28 13.65 -23.30
CA MET A 81 -2.12 13.94 -22.14
C MET A 81 -3.58 13.99 -22.55
N ARG A 82 -4.44 13.43 -21.70
CA ARG A 82 -5.89 13.56 -21.81
C ARG A 82 -6.52 13.74 -20.44
N LYS A 83 -7.69 14.38 -20.40
CA LYS A 83 -8.53 14.37 -19.20
C LYS A 83 -9.31 13.05 -19.15
N THR A 84 -9.23 12.30 -18.06
CA THR A 84 -9.77 10.93 -17.94
C THR A 84 -11.26 10.84 -18.30
N CYS A 85 -12.07 11.86 -17.97
CA CYS A 85 -13.50 11.89 -18.25
C CYS A 85 -13.89 12.57 -19.57
N SER A 86 -12.95 12.87 -20.47
CA SER A 86 -13.22 13.54 -21.75
C SER A 86 -12.86 12.64 -22.92
N THR A 87 -13.84 12.27 -23.73
CA THR A 87 -13.65 11.58 -25.02
C THR A 87 -13.11 12.50 -26.11
N LYS A 88 -13.00 13.81 -25.85
CA LYS A 88 -13.02 14.80 -26.93
C LYS A 88 -11.65 15.19 -27.49
N LYS A 89 -10.56 15.21 -26.71
CA LYS A 89 -9.22 15.59 -27.20
C LYS A 89 -8.09 14.98 -26.36
N ARG A 90 -7.17 14.28 -27.02
CA ARG A 90 -5.83 13.95 -26.52
C ARG A 90 -4.86 14.95 -27.14
N VAL A 91 -3.97 15.49 -26.34
CA VAL A 91 -2.89 16.37 -26.82
C VAL A 91 -1.62 15.54 -26.91
N TYR A 92 -0.92 15.64 -28.04
CA TYR A 92 0.33 14.94 -28.30
C TYR A 92 1.47 15.94 -28.39
N TRP A 93 2.63 15.56 -27.88
CA TRP A 93 3.87 16.29 -28.01
C TRP A 93 4.99 15.34 -28.39
N LEU A 94 5.76 15.74 -29.41
CA LEU A 94 7.05 15.13 -29.71
C LEU A 94 8.04 15.53 -28.61
N THR A 95 8.83 14.57 -28.15
CA THR A 95 9.88 14.79 -27.15
C THR A 95 11.20 14.26 -27.68
N SER A 96 12.30 14.97 -27.40
CA SER A 96 13.65 14.47 -27.70
C SER A 96 14.14 13.44 -26.67
N LEU A 97 13.43 13.31 -25.55
CA LEU A 97 13.72 12.33 -24.50
C LEU A 97 12.99 11.02 -24.76
N GLY A 98 13.64 9.91 -24.46
CA GLY A 98 13.00 8.59 -24.44
C GLY A 98 11.85 8.53 -23.40
N PRO A 99 10.89 7.60 -23.56
CA PRO A 99 9.70 7.52 -22.72
C PRO A 99 9.99 7.46 -21.22
N GLU A 100 10.96 6.64 -20.81
CA GLU A 100 11.35 6.50 -19.41
C GLU A 100 11.96 7.78 -18.83
N GLN A 101 12.89 8.42 -19.55
CA GLN A 101 13.51 9.67 -19.12
C GLN A 101 12.50 10.82 -19.03
N ALA A 102 11.55 10.88 -19.96
CA ALA A 102 10.49 11.88 -19.95
C ALA A 102 9.54 11.67 -18.77
N ALA A 103 9.15 10.42 -18.50
CA ALA A 103 8.30 10.07 -17.38
C ALA A 103 9.00 10.32 -16.04
N GLU A 104 10.26 9.93 -15.90
CA GLU A 104 11.09 10.18 -14.72
C GLU A 104 11.16 11.68 -14.40
N LYS A 105 11.54 12.51 -15.38
CA LYS A 105 11.60 13.97 -15.17
C LYS A 105 10.24 14.53 -14.76
N PHE A 106 9.17 14.06 -15.39
CA PHE A 106 7.82 14.51 -15.05
C PHE A 106 7.43 14.13 -13.61
N VAL A 107 7.69 12.89 -13.20
CA VAL A 107 7.41 12.39 -11.84
C VAL A 107 8.23 13.14 -10.83
N LEU A 108 9.55 13.23 -11.01
CA LEU A 108 10.42 13.89 -10.05
C LEU A 108 10.09 15.39 -9.91
N TYR A 109 9.76 16.08 -11.00
CA TYR A 109 9.41 17.50 -10.93
C TYR A 109 8.08 17.77 -10.21
N ASN A 110 7.09 16.89 -10.37
CA ASN A 110 5.74 17.12 -9.83
C ASN A 110 5.51 16.45 -8.47
N LEU A 111 5.99 15.23 -8.28
CA LEU A 111 5.70 14.42 -7.09
C LEU A 111 6.79 14.56 -6.02
N SER A 112 8.03 14.84 -6.40
CA SER A 112 9.14 14.97 -5.43
C SER A 112 9.19 16.33 -4.74
N ARG A 113 8.06 16.78 -4.20
CA ARG A 113 7.95 18.03 -3.44
C ARG A 113 7.67 17.71 -1.98
N GLU A 114 8.49 18.26 -1.09
CA GLU A 114 8.38 18.03 0.35
C GLU A 114 6.97 18.37 0.85
N GLY A 115 6.38 17.45 1.62
CA GLY A 115 5.03 17.60 2.15
C GLY A 115 3.91 17.15 1.20
N THR A 116 4.22 16.65 0.00
CA THR A 116 3.22 16.08 -0.91
C THR A 116 2.51 14.88 -0.28
N ARG A 117 1.19 14.83 -0.43
CA ARG A 117 0.31 13.79 0.11
C ARG A 117 -0.52 13.19 -1.01
N ILE A 118 -0.64 11.87 -1.02
CA ILE A 118 -1.45 11.15 -1.99
C ILE A 118 -2.41 10.23 -1.24
N LYS A 119 -3.71 10.38 -1.50
CA LYS A 119 -4.73 9.55 -0.86
C LYS A 119 -4.69 8.11 -1.34
N ASN A 120 -4.61 7.89 -2.66
CA ASN A 120 -4.57 6.56 -3.25
C ASN A 120 -3.46 6.49 -4.28
N VAL A 121 -2.59 5.49 -4.14
CA VAL A 121 -1.55 5.17 -5.11
C VAL A 121 -1.78 3.75 -5.62
N ALA A 122 -1.80 3.56 -6.93
CA ALA A 122 -1.82 2.23 -7.54
C ALA A 122 -0.61 2.08 -8.48
N ILE A 123 0.14 1.00 -8.32
CA ILE A 123 1.33 0.70 -9.10
C ILE A 123 1.15 -0.70 -9.67
N SER A 124 1.04 -0.84 -10.99
CA SER A 124 0.83 -2.14 -11.65
C SER A 124 2.11 -2.82 -12.06
N VAL A 125 2.97 -2.09 -12.77
CA VAL A 125 4.36 -2.43 -13.05
C VAL A 125 5.12 -1.14 -12.81
N GLY A 126 5.59 -0.98 -11.58
CA GLY A 126 6.20 0.28 -11.14
C GLY A 126 7.53 0.55 -11.86
N PRO A 127 7.69 1.72 -12.49
CA PRO A 127 8.98 2.09 -13.06
C PRO A 127 9.99 2.37 -11.94
N GLU A 128 11.24 1.95 -12.13
CA GLU A 128 12.27 1.95 -11.07
C GLU A 128 12.55 3.33 -10.49
N PHE A 129 12.39 4.38 -11.30
CA PHE A 129 12.66 5.76 -10.89
C PHE A 129 11.76 6.28 -9.77
N ILE A 130 10.63 5.63 -9.44
CA ILE A 130 9.76 6.10 -8.34
C ILE A 130 10.46 6.01 -6.97
N SER A 131 11.42 5.10 -6.84
CA SER A 131 12.31 4.99 -5.68
C SER A 131 13.19 6.23 -5.46
N LYS A 132 13.38 7.06 -6.49
CA LYS A 132 14.17 8.30 -6.43
C LYS A 132 13.34 9.50 -5.95
N CYS A 133 12.04 9.33 -5.72
CA CYS A 133 11.21 10.43 -5.21
C CYS A 133 11.62 10.81 -3.78
N VAL A 134 11.37 12.06 -3.38
CA VAL A 134 11.41 12.38 -1.94
C VAL A 134 10.31 11.61 -1.21
N PRO A 135 10.44 11.31 0.09
CA PRO A 135 9.41 10.60 0.82
C PRO A 135 8.02 11.25 0.69
N ILE A 136 7.02 10.46 0.32
CA ILE A 136 5.65 10.91 0.08
C ILE A 136 4.73 10.33 1.15
N ALA A 137 3.83 11.15 1.69
CA ALA A 137 2.79 10.66 2.59
C ALA A 137 1.68 9.99 1.77
N ILE A 138 1.53 8.68 1.91
CA ILE A 138 0.53 7.88 1.19
C ILE A 138 -0.46 7.30 2.19
N LYS A 139 -1.77 7.46 1.94
CA LYS A 139 -2.80 6.85 2.79
C LYS A 139 -3.11 5.41 2.37
N ASN A 140 -3.40 5.20 1.08
CA ASN A 140 -3.70 3.88 0.52
C ASN A 140 -2.74 3.57 -0.63
N LEU A 141 -2.09 2.42 -0.59
CA LEU A 141 -1.14 1.98 -1.60
C LEU A 141 -1.54 0.59 -2.11
N ARG A 142 -1.64 0.44 -3.43
CA ARG A 142 -1.82 -0.85 -4.09
C ARG A 142 -0.62 -1.10 -5.01
N VAL A 143 0.08 -2.20 -4.81
CA VAL A 143 1.26 -2.58 -5.61
C VAL A 143 1.06 -3.98 -6.19
N ASN A 144 1.10 -4.06 -7.51
CA ASN A 144 1.13 -5.31 -8.25
C ASN A 144 2.54 -5.50 -8.84
N ARG A 145 3.07 -6.73 -8.76
CA ARG A 145 4.25 -7.23 -9.49
C ARG A 145 5.39 -6.21 -9.73
N THR A 146 5.81 -5.48 -8.70
CA THR A 146 6.99 -4.60 -8.80
C THR A 146 7.79 -4.57 -7.50
N THR A 147 9.09 -4.34 -7.66
CA THR A 147 10.06 -4.08 -6.59
C THR A 147 10.31 -2.59 -6.39
N ALA A 148 9.74 -1.73 -7.23
CA ALA A 148 9.88 -0.29 -7.09
C ALA A 148 8.76 0.25 -6.20
N TRP A 149 9.14 0.99 -5.15
CA TRP A 149 8.23 1.59 -4.18
C TRP A 149 8.50 3.08 -4.06
N PHE A 150 7.46 3.87 -3.76
CA PHE A 150 7.68 5.24 -3.31
C PHE A 150 8.35 5.21 -1.94
N PRO A 151 9.40 5.99 -1.71
CA PRO A 151 9.90 6.21 -0.36
C PRO A 151 8.80 6.82 0.51
N THR A 152 8.66 6.32 1.73
CA THR A 152 7.73 6.86 2.73
C THR A 152 8.44 6.98 4.06
N ASN A 153 8.09 8.01 4.84
CA ASN A 153 8.63 8.25 6.17
C ASN A 153 7.53 8.24 7.24
N ILE A 154 6.29 8.03 6.84
CA ILE A 154 5.11 7.95 7.69
C ILE A 154 4.43 6.60 7.38
N PRO A 155 3.96 5.86 8.40
CA PRO A 155 3.12 4.68 8.24
C PRO A 155 2.00 4.87 7.22
N ILE A 156 1.92 3.98 6.24
CA ILE A 156 0.79 3.91 5.31
C ILE A 156 -0.39 3.25 6.02
N GLU A 157 -1.60 3.78 5.84
CA GLU A 157 -2.80 3.24 6.49
C GLU A 157 -3.18 1.88 5.91
N ASN A 158 -3.29 1.79 4.58
CA ASN A 158 -3.68 0.55 3.90
C ASN A 158 -2.73 0.24 2.76
N VAL A 159 -2.15 -0.97 2.77
CA VAL A 159 -1.29 -1.47 1.70
C VAL A 159 -1.86 -2.77 1.14
N ALA A 160 -2.15 -2.82 -0.15
CA ALA A 160 -2.57 -4.01 -0.86
C ALA A 160 -1.45 -4.46 -1.82
N VAL A 161 -1.03 -5.72 -1.72
CA VAL A 161 0.06 -6.29 -2.52
C VAL A 161 -0.33 -7.60 -3.19
N ASP A 162 0.15 -7.80 -4.41
CA ASP A 162 -0.03 -9.05 -5.14
C ASP A 162 1.21 -9.98 -5.02
N THR A 163 2.08 -9.73 -4.03
CA THR A 163 3.31 -10.49 -3.73
C THR A 163 3.72 -10.32 -2.26
N ILE A 164 4.54 -11.23 -1.74
CA ILE A 164 5.12 -11.14 -0.40
C ILE A 164 6.59 -10.73 -0.53
N VAL A 165 6.91 -9.51 -0.11
CA VAL A 165 8.25 -8.91 -0.22
C VAL A 165 8.72 -8.33 1.12
N ARG A 166 10.04 -8.31 1.32
CA ARG A 166 10.66 -7.65 2.48
C ARG A 166 10.86 -6.17 2.17
N GLU A 167 9.82 -5.37 2.41
CA GLU A 167 9.87 -3.92 2.24
C GLU A 167 9.55 -3.21 3.56
N ASP A 168 10.33 -2.19 3.90
CA ASP A 168 10.12 -1.40 5.12
C ASP A 168 8.74 -0.74 5.14
N THR A 169 8.22 -0.38 3.97
CA THR A 169 6.86 0.15 3.78
C THR A 169 5.80 -0.81 4.32
N LEU A 170 5.98 -2.13 4.15
CA LEU A 170 5.04 -3.14 4.67
C LEU A 170 5.19 -3.30 6.19
N LYS A 171 6.41 -3.20 6.73
CA LYS A 171 6.65 -3.25 8.18
C LYS A 171 6.02 -2.06 8.92
N MET A 172 5.96 -0.91 8.26
CA MET A 172 5.39 0.33 8.81
C MET A 172 3.89 0.47 8.54
N ALA A 173 3.28 -0.36 7.69
CA ALA A 173 1.88 -0.25 7.34
C ALA A 173 0.96 -0.63 8.52
N LYS A 174 -0.17 0.08 8.68
CA LYS A 174 -1.18 -0.29 9.67
C LYS A 174 -1.95 -1.54 9.26
N HIS A 175 -2.44 -1.56 8.03
CA HIS A 175 -3.18 -2.69 7.47
C HIS A 175 -2.56 -3.14 6.17
N VAL A 176 -2.33 -4.45 6.05
CA VAL A 176 -1.77 -5.08 4.85
C VAL A 176 -2.76 -6.13 4.32
N THR A 177 -3.05 -6.10 3.02
CA THR A 177 -3.82 -7.13 2.33
C THR A 177 -2.94 -7.77 1.25
N VAL A 178 -2.80 -9.09 1.27
CA VAL A 178 -2.03 -9.86 0.28
C VAL A 178 -3.00 -10.63 -0.60
N ARG A 179 -2.89 -10.44 -1.92
CA ARG A 179 -3.71 -11.08 -2.97
C ARG A 179 -2.82 -11.68 -4.04
N LEU A 180 -2.28 -12.86 -3.77
CA LEU A 180 -1.47 -13.55 -4.77
C LEU A 180 -2.36 -13.99 -5.95
N PRO A 181 -1.91 -13.78 -7.21
CA PRO A 181 -2.65 -14.22 -8.38
C PRO A 181 -2.80 -15.76 -8.37
N GLU A 182 -4.02 -16.28 -8.53
CA GLU A 182 -4.34 -17.73 -8.51
C GLU A 182 -3.49 -18.59 -9.46
N ARG A 183 -2.94 -17.99 -10.51
CA ARG A 183 -2.10 -18.68 -11.52
C ARG A 183 -0.67 -18.95 -11.05
N VAL A 184 -0.25 -18.35 -9.93
CA VAL A 184 1.06 -18.60 -9.33
C VAL A 184 0.82 -19.49 -8.13
N ALA A 185 1.34 -20.72 -8.16
CA ALA A 185 1.36 -21.61 -7.00
C ALA A 185 2.41 -21.12 -5.96
N GLU A 186 2.42 -19.83 -5.67
CA GLU A 186 3.31 -19.23 -4.69
C GLU A 186 2.79 -19.59 -3.30
N ARG A 187 3.62 -20.27 -2.53
CA ARG A 187 3.35 -20.51 -1.11
C ARG A 187 3.50 -19.21 -0.34
N ILE A 188 2.75 -19.08 0.75
CA ILE A 188 2.88 -17.92 1.61
C ILE A 188 4.22 -17.99 2.34
N ASN A 189 5.09 -17.02 2.09
CA ASN A 189 6.34 -16.90 2.83
C ASN A 189 6.08 -16.34 4.22
N THR A 190 5.75 -17.24 5.14
CA THR A 190 5.47 -16.96 6.56
C THR A 190 6.63 -16.31 7.28
N GLU A 191 7.88 -16.51 6.83
CA GLU A 191 9.05 -15.84 7.40
C GLU A 191 8.93 -14.33 7.22
N ILE A 192 8.66 -13.88 5.99
CA ILE A 192 8.49 -12.46 5.68
C ILE A 192 7.24 -11.90 6.37
N VAL A 193 6.09 -12.57 6.25
CA VAL A 193 4.82 -12.10 6.83
C VAL A 193 4.93 -11.96 8.35
N SER A 194 5.65 -12.87 9.01
CA SER A 194 5.85 -12.83 10.45
C SER A 194 6.66 -11.63 10.94
N GLU A 195 7.38 -10.92 10.07
CA GLU A 195 8.14 -9.71 10.41
C GLU A 195 7.27 -8.44 10.49
N TRP A 196 6.12 -8.40 9.84
CA TRP A 196 5.34 -7.16 9.67
C TRP A 196 4.54 -6.77 10.91
N ASN A 197 4.92 -5.70 11.63
CA ASN A 197 4.26 -5.23 12.86
C ASN A 197 2.92 -4.49 12.64
N CYS A 198 2.12 -4.95 11.67
CA CYS A 198 0.84 -4.35 11.33
C CYS A 198 -0.21 -4.57 12.43
N GLU A 199 -1.17 -3.64 12.50
CA GLU A 199 -2.40 -3.81 13.27
C GLU A 199 -3.24 -4.95 12.67
N SER A 200 -3.33 -5.04 11.34
CA SER A 200 -4.02 -6.13 10.65
C SER A 200 -3.28 -6.59 9.41
N ILE A 201 -3.20 -7.90 9.20
CA ILE A 201 -2.71 -8.55 7.98
C ILE A 201 -3.85 -9.43 7.47
N GLN A 202 -4.23 -9.29 6.21
CA GLN A 202 -5.23 -10.13 5.55
C GLN A 202 -4.57 -10.84 4.38
N ILE A 203 -4.61 -12.17 4.39
CA ILE A 203 -4.10 -13.02 3.31
C ILE A 203 -5.31 -13.63 2.61
N ASP A 204 -5.68 -13.05 1.47
CA ASP A 204 -6.84 -13.50 0.68
C ASP A 204 -6.51 -14.78 -0.11
N SER A 205 -5.23 -15.10 -0.28
CA SER A 205 -4.76 -16.33 -0.90
C SER A 205 -4.84 -17.50 0.08
N SER A 206 -5.19 -18.70 -0.43
CA SER A 206 -5.32 -19.88 0.42
C SER A 206 -4.02 -20.20 1.15
N MET A 207 -4.09 -20.28 2.47
CA MET A 207 -3.07 -20.78 3.37
C MET A 207 -3.39 -22.19 3.83
N ARG A 208 -2.36 -23.03 3.96
CA ARG A 208 -2.46 -24.36 4.56
C ARG A 208 -2.33 -24.28 6.08
N SER A 209 -2.84 -25.28 6.79
CA SER A 209 -2.71 -25.35 8.25
C SER A 209 -1.25 -25.31 8.70
N GLU A 210 -0.34 -25.94 7.96
CA GLU A 210 1.09 -25.93 8.27
C GLU A 210 1.72 -24.53 8.11
N GLU A 211 1.26 -23.74 7.13
CA GLU A 211 1.73 -22.36 6.93
C GLU A 211 1.23 -21.45 8.06
N ILE A 212 -0.02 -21.60 8.49
CA ILE A 212 -0.57 -20.86 9.62
C ILE A 212 0.16 -21.25 10.92
N ALA A 213 0.38 -22.55 11.15
CA ALA A 213 1.12 -23.02 12.32
C ALA A 213 2.57 -22.53 12.34
N ASP A 214 3.25 -22.52 11.18
CA ASP A 214 4.60 -21.97 11.07
C ASP A 214 4.63 -20.46 11.32
N TYR A 215 3.63 -19.71 10.83
CA TYR A 215 3.46 -18.29 11.19
C TYR A 215 3.30 -18.10 12.70
N CYS A 216 2.40 -18.86 13.34
CA CYS A 216 2.20 -18.81 14.79
C CYS A 216 3.49 -19.10 15.56
N ASN A 217 4.27 -20.10 15.14
CA ASN A 217 5.55 -20.47 15.75
C ASN A 217 6.62 -19.38 15.62
N LYS A 218 6.60 -18.59 14.55
CA LYS A 218 7.50 -17.44 14.38
C LYS A 218 7.05 -16.27 15.23
N VAL A 219 5.76 -15.94 15.22
CA VAL A 219 5.21 -14.82 16.00
C VAL A 219 5.27 -15.08 17.50
N SER A 220 5.08 -16.31 17.98
CA SER A 220 5.14 -16.62 19.41
C SER A 220 6.52 -16.41 20.03
N LYS A 221 7.56 -16.31 19.20
CA LYS A 221 8.94 -16.01 19.62
C LYS A 221 9.24 -14.51 19.63
N ARG A 222 8.28 -13.67 19.23
CA ARG A 222 8.43 -12.22 19.13
C ARG A 222 7.76 -11.53 20.32
N THR A 223 8.55 -10.81 21.10
CA THR A 223 8.05 -10.01 22.23
C THR A 223 7.64 -8.59 21.84
N ASP A 224 7.98 -8.16 20.61
CA ASP A 224 7.73 -6.81 20.10
C ASP A 224 6.39 -6.69 19.35
N ARG A 225 5.61 -7.77 19.28
CA ARG A 225 4.32 -7.79 18.58
C ARG A 225 3.26 -7.06 19.41
N PRO A 226 2.57 -6.03 18.86
CA PRO A 226 1.60 -5.27 19.65
C PRO A 226 0.34 -6.09 19.91
N ILE A 227 -0.25 -5.89 21.10
CA ILE A 227 -1.56 -6.45 21.46
C ILE A 227 -2.61 -5.88 20.50
N GLY A 228 -3.53 -6.73 20.04
CA GLY A 228 -4.53 -6.42 19.03
C GLY A 228 -4.04 -6.59 17.59
N SER A 229 -2.76 -6.92 17.36
CA SER A 229 -2.31 -7.35 16.04
C SER A 229 -3.03 -8.61 15.60
N ARG A 230 -3.56 -8.60 14.38
CA ARG A 230 -4.34 -9.70 13.82
C ARG A 230 -3.83 -10.14 12.44
N LEU A 231 -3.88 -11.45 12.20
CA LEU A 231 -3.78 -12.06 10.87
C LEU A 231 -5.12 -12.72 10.55
N ASP A 232 -5.69 -12.38 9.39
CA ASP A 232 -6.82 -13.04 8.75
C ASP A 232 -6.30 -13.90 7.60
N ALA A 233 -6.22 -15.21 7.81
CA ALA A 233 -5.73 -16.16 6.83
C ALA A 233 -6.89 -16.88 6.15
N ASN A 234 -6.99 -16.78 4.82
CA ASN A 234 -7.93 -17.59 4.04
C ASN A 234 -7.50 -19.07 4.13
N HIS A 235 -8.27 -19.87 4.84
CA HIS A 235 -7.99 -21.26 5.19
C HIS A 235 -9.18 -22.13 4.79
N ASN A 236 -8.99 -22.98 3.78
CA ASN A 236 -10.07 -23.80 3.20
C ASN A 236 -10.23 -25.17 3.87
N SER A 237 -9.62 -25.41 5.04
CA SER A 237 -9.70 -26.68 5.76
C SER A 237 -10.42 -26.49 7.10
N PRO A 238 -10.95 -27.56 7.72
CA PRO A 238 -11.51 -27.47 9.06
C PRO A 238 -10.48 -26.90 10.05
N VAL A 239 -10.89 -25.94 10.87
CA VAL A 239 -10.01 -25.26 11.84
C VAL A 239 -9.52 -26.23 12.92
N GLU A 240 -10.27 -27.30 13.18
CA GLU A 240 -9.92 -28.35 14.15
C GLU A 240 -8.59 -29.01 13.80
N PHE A 241 -8.33 -29.25 12.51
CA PHE A 241 -7.05 -29.83 12.07
C PHE A 241 -5.87 -28.90 12.36
N LEU A 242 -6.07 -27.58 12.21
CA LEU A 242 -5.07 -26.60 12.62
C LEU A 242 -4.85 -26.63 14.14
N PHE A 243 -5.91 -26.76 14.94
CA PHE A 243 -5.78 -26.87 16.40
C PHE A 243 -4.98 -28.10 16.83
N GLU A 244 -5.16 -29.25 16.18
CA GLU A 244 -4.37 -30.46 16.43
C GLU A 244 -2.88 -30.24 16.14
N ILE A 245 -2.56 -29.57 15.02
CA ILE A 245 -1.18 -29.20 14.66
C ILE A 245 -0.58 -28.26 15.72
N LEU A 246 -1.32 -27.21 16.11
CA LEU A 246 -0.85 -26.25 17.11
C LEU A 246 -0.66 -26.90 18.49
N HIS A 247 -1.55 -27.81 18.88
CA HIS A 247 -1.42 -28.55 20.12
C HIS A 247 -0.17 -29.43 20.10
N SER A 248 0.03 -30.20 19.02
CA SER A 248 1.14 -31.14 18.88
C SER A 248 2.50 -30.46 18.77
N ASN A 249 2.58 -29.35 18.00
CA ASN A 249 3.85 -28.70 17.68
C ASN A 249 4.22 -27.57 18.63
N MET A 250 3.23 -26.97 19.31
CA MET A 250 3.43 -25.74 20.09
C MET A 250 2.85 -25.80 21.51
N ASN A 251 2.36 -26.97 21.95
CA ASN A 251 1.67 -27.14 23.24
C ASN A 251 0.52 -26.13 23.41
N ALA A 252 -0.19 -25.81 22.33
CA ALA A 252 -1.31 -24.89 22.38
C ALA A 252 -2.42 -25.43 23.29
N ARG A 253 -2.97 -24.57 24.14
CA ARG A 253 -4.07 -24.92 25.05
C ARG A 253 -5.40 -24.79 24.32
N LYS A 254 -6.31 -25.71 24.57
CA LYS A 254 -7.70 -25.60 24.12
C LYS A 254 -8.45 -24.65 25.05
N THR A 255 -8.88 -23.53 24.53
CA THR A 255 -9.49 -22.44 25.29
C THR A 255 -10.75 -21.94 24.60
N VAL A 256 -11.51 -21.08 25.28
CA VAL A 256 -12.73 -20.45 24.78
C VAL A 256 -12.55 -18.94 24.80
N LEU A 257 -12.75 -18.30 23.64
CA LEU A 257 -12.71 -16.86 23.46
C LEU A 257 -14.01 -16.43 22.79
N ASN A 258 -14.78 -15.52 23.41
CA ASN A 258 -16.07 -15.04 22.89
C ASN A 258 -17.04 -16.17 22.47
N ASN A 259 -17.17 -17.21 23.31
CA ASN A 259 -17.96 -18.43 23.07
C ASN A 259 -17.49 -19.30 21.89
N ARG A 260 -16.23 -19.16 21.46
CA ARG A 260 -15.63 -19.94 20.37
C ARG A 260 -14.46 -20.75 20.88
N THR A 261 -14.33 -21.97 20.39
CA THR A 261 -13.13 -22.78 20.62
C THR A 261 -11.95 -22.11 19.95
N CYS A 262 -10.84 -22.00 20.67
CA CYS A 262 -9.61 -21.42 20.18
C CYS A 262 -8.39 -22.19 20.71
N ALA A 263 -7.29 -22.11 19.97
CA ALA A 263 -5.99 -22.58 20.40
C ALA A 263 -5.18 -21.39 20.92
N ALA A 264 -4.81 -21.43 22.20
CA ALA A 264 -4.04 -20.38 22.86
C ALA A 264 -2.57 -20.80 23.03
N ILE A 265 -1.64 -19.95 22.60
CA ILE A 265 -0.20 -20.17 22.63
C ILE A 265 0.44 -19.04 23.43
N SER A 266 1.17 -19.34 24.49
CA SER A 266 1.87 -18.30 25.26
C SER A 266 3.02 -17.70 24.45
N ILE A 267 3.13 -16.36 24.45
CA ILE A 267 4.29 -15.63 23.91
C ILE A 267 5.23 -15.29 25.07
N VAL A 268 4.73 -14.52 26.04
CA VAL A 268 5.39 -14.18 27.31
C VAL A 268 4.40 -14.27 28.46
N GLU A 269 4.81 -13.88 29.68
CA GLU A 269 3.94 -13.91 30.84
C GLU A 269 2.67 -13.05 30.68
N SER A 270 2.73 -11.97 29.91
CA SER A 270 1.62 -11.01 29.75
C SER A 270 0.84 -11.13 28.44
N THR A 271 1.30 -11.92 27.45
CA THR A 271 0.65 -12.01 26.13
C THR A 271 0.58 -13.44 25.58
N GLU A 272 -0.46 -13.70 24.79
CA GLU A 272 -0.70 -14.97 24.13
C GLU A 272 -1.21 -14.76 22.69
N LEU A 273 -0.99 -15.75 21.82
CA LEU A 273 -1.64 -15.85 20.52
C LEU A 273 -2.89 -16.71 20.65
N ASN A 274 -4.02 -16.17 20.20
CA ASN A 274 -5.27 -16.90 20.09
C ASN A 274 -5.57 -17.18 18.62
N VAL A 275 -5.78 -18.45 18.30
CA VAL A 275 -6.12 -18.91 16.94
C VAL A 275 -7.54 -19.44 16.94
N TYR A 276 -8.40 -18.94 16.04
CA TYR A 276 -9.81 -19.32 15.98
C TYR A 276 -10.44 -19.09 14.61
N GLY A 277 -11.54 -19.78 14.31
CA GLY A 277 -12.31 -19.56 13.09
C GLY A 277 -13.07 -18.23 13.11
N SER A 278 -13.14 -17.56 11.97
CA SER A 278 -13.96 -16.37 11.77
C SER A 278 -15.45 -16.73 11.77
N THR A 279 -16.28 -15.83 12.31
CA THR A 279 -17.75 -15.96 12.23
C THR A 279 -18.35 -15.27 11.03
N ASP A 280 -17.62 -14.31 10.46
CA ASP A 280 -18.14 -13.46 9.41
C ASP A 280 -17.95 -14.12 8.04
N ASP A 281 -16.91 -14.95 7.92
CA ASP A 281 -16.60 -15.77 6.76
C ASP A 281 -15.87 -17.04 7.23
N ASP A 282 -16.52 -18.20 7.08
CA ASP A 282 -16.02 -19.50 7.54
C ASP A 282 -14.74 -19.96 6.83
N ARG A 283 -14.35 -19.27 5.76
CA ARG A 283 -13.08 -19.47 5.05
C ARG A 283 -11.90 -18.79 5.71
N TYR A 284 -12.08 -18.04 6.80
CA TYR A 284 -10.97 -17.36 7.47
C TYR A 284 -10.68 -17.95 8.84
N VAL A 285 -9.38 -18.15 9.09
CA VAL A 285 -8.83 -18.34 10.43
C VAL A 285 -8.17 -17.04 10.87
N ILE A 286 -8.42 -16.69 12.12
CA ILE A 286 -7.92 -15.50 12.78
C ILE A 286 -6.81 -15.92 13.73
N VAL A 287 -5.67 -15.25 13.64
CA VAL A 287 -4.58 -15.30 14.63
C VAL A 287 -4.45 -13.93 15.25
N GLU A 288 -4.71 -13.80 16.54
CA GLU A 288 -4.71 -12.52 17.25
C GLU A 288 -3.76 -12.55 18.44
N VAL A 289 -3.04 -11.44 18.66
CA VAL A 289 -2.20 -11.23 19.84
C VAL A 289 -3.05 -10.60 20.93
N CYS A 290 -3.23 -11.30 22.04
CA CYS A 290 -4.05 -10.86 23.17
C CYS A 290 -3.22 -10.73 24.45
N VAL A 291 -3.81 -10.07 25.45
CA VAL A 291 -3.33 -10.18 26.83
C VAL A 291 -3.50 -11.63 27.28
N ARG A 292 -2.52 -12.18 28.01
CA ARG A 292 -2.62 -13.56 28.50
C ARG A 292 -3.83 -13.74 29.41
N GLY A 293 -4.55 -14.85 29.22
CA GLY A 293 -5.77 -15.15 29.99
C GLY A 293 -7.02 -14.48 29.43
N THR A 294 -6.95 -13.89 28.23
CA THR A 294 -8.14 -13.40 27.52
C THR A 294 -9.00 -14.60 27.09
N ALA A 295 -8.36 -15.69 26.65
CA ALA A 295 -9.05 -16.95 26.39
C ALA A 295 -9.08 -17.82 27.67
N ILE A 296 -10.25 -18.35 28.00
CA ILE A 296 -10.48 -19.14 29.23
C ILE A 296 -10.25 -20.62 28.91
N ASP A 297 -9.51 -21.35 29.75
CA ASP A 297 -9.32 -22.79 29.57
C ASP A 297 -10.67 -23.53 29.50
N GLN A 298 -10.81 -24.41 28.50
CA GLN A 298 -12.01 -25.21 28.40
C GLN A 298 -11.95 -26.29 29.49
N VAL A 299 -12.75 -26.12 30.54
CA VAL A 299 -12.90 -27.13 31.59
C VAL A 299 -13.58 -28.33 30.95
N VAL A 300 -12.87 -29.46 30.92
CA VAL A 300 -13.35 -30.77 30.43
C VAL A 300 -14.44 -31.31 31.33
#